data_AF-A0A7Y5LHK1-F1
#
_entry.id   AF-A0A7Y5LHK1-F1
#
_cell.length_a   1.000
_cell.length_b   1.000
_cell.length_c   1.000
_cell.angle_alpha   90.00
_cell.angle_beta   90.00
_cell.angle_gamma   90.00
#
_symmetry.space_group_name_H-M   'P 1'
#
loop_
_entity.id
_entity.type
_entity.pdbx_description
1 polymer ?
#
loop_
_entity_poly.entity_id
_entity_poly.type
_entity_poly.pdbx_seq_one_letter_code
_entity_poly.pdbx_strand_id
1 'polypeptide(L)'
;MNRGMFYARSKEYAGYFQDNWRVSSRLTLNLGLRYDLFPPYYEKNNAVSSFDPSDKSVVLGAPLEKLYALGYTFPAIVNRLSDMGMKFKTYKDAGWPEHMIHTSKDGWGPRIGFAYRTGDGDKPFVLRGGYRISYFHFVMGGWAARMRMNAPMTARFYGPTGDQNQAAYSPDGIGNYLLRSVPVYISGQNTTSDMVQPTNARGLARGCCGVSAFNLDMPDPRVQDWNFTVEKEIMENTVVRAGYFGNHSSRLEQLYQYNNPTPDYVWFTTTRNPLPTGEYSNVARRFFDQTTYGTLETWQNTGWGNANGFQIEAERRYAKGYAFQLFYVMTNSMMAGGGGYSGTSPIPEVNQFLPGTVPTDKDERNAFLNYQRDISTPKHRVRWNFLVDLPFGKGKPVLGNAGSWLNRLVGGWQVAGMGSLQSTYFALPTNLFPNGNKIEVYGYKYPIEDCTSGTCYPGYLWWNGYIPAYRINSKDPVTGKPNGYMGVPADYKPAVQPFYPYPADYLSRSAATDPMYPWYGTNTEWITLNNGAHQRVNWGGLPPLRNQYLPSTIQWGFDASIFKNISITERFKVRLNGDFFNVFNHPGNPSGVASTGFLSTRNSGYSARQIQLTLRVSW
;
A
#
# COMPACT_ATOMS: atom_id res chain seq x y z
N MET A 1 -0.54 -31.54 0.24
CA MET A 1 -1.65 -31.86 1.16
C MET A 1 -1.80 -30.74 2.18
N ASN A 2 -2.97 -30.11 2.21
CA ASN A 2 -3.31 -28.97 3.06
C ASN A 2 -3.77 -29.46 4.44
N ARG A 3 -2.87 -30.03 5.25
CA ARG A 3 -3.16 -30.15 6.69
C ARG A 3 -3.14 -28.72 7.23
N GLY A 4 -4.30 -28.19 7.65
CA GLY A 4 -4.35 -26.90 8.30
C GLY A 4 -3.40 -26.91 9.49
N MET A 5 -2.38 -26.04 9.47
CA MET A 5 -1.34 -26.03 10.52
C MET A 5 -1.91 -25.57 11.87
N PHE A 6 -2.97 -24.75 11.86
CA PHE A 6 -3.59 -24.20 13.08
C PHE A 6 -5.10 -24.39 13.09
N TYR A 7 -5.64 -24.71 14.27
CA TYR A 7 -7.07 -24.68 14.56
C TYR A 7 -7.36 -23.51 15.49
N ALA A 8 -7.31 -22.30 14.95
CA ALA A 8 -7.48 -21.05 15.69
C ALA A 8 -8.95 -20.65 15.86
N ARG A 9 -9.32 -20.12 17.03
CA ARG A 9 -10.64 -19.57 17.37
C ARG A 9 -10.47 -18.19 17.98
N SER A 10 -11.30 -17.23 17.57
CA SER A 10 -11.46 -15.94 18.25
C SER A 10 -12.81 -15.85 18.94
N LYS A 11 -12.91 -14.96 19.92
CA LYS A 11 -14.15 -14.57 20.57
C LYS A 11 -14.21 -13.05 20.61
N GLU A 12 -15.42 -12.51 20.55
CA GLU A 12 -15.69 -11.09 20.74
C GLU A 12 -16.83 -11.00 21.75
N TYR A 13 -16.64 -10.16 22.76
CA TYR A 13 -17.69 -9.80 23.70
C TYR A 13 -17.91 -8.30 23.62
N ALA A 14 -19.17 -7.87 23.53
CA ALA A 14 -19.49 -6.47 23.51
C ALA A 14 -20.78 -6.16 24.24
N GLY A 15 -20.81 -4.99 24.89
CA GLY A 15 -22.00 -4.41 25.51
C GLY A 15 -22.15 -2.96 25.05
N TYR A 16 -23.38 -2.48 24.87
CA TYR A 16 -23.60 -1.09 24.48
C TYR A 16 -24.85 -0.51 25.13
N PHE A 17 -24.83 0.81 25.28
CA PHE A 17 -25.95 1.64 25.68
C PHE A 17 -26.00 2.86 24.75
N GLN A 18 -27.20 3.25 24.32
CA GLN A 18 -27.39 4.43 23.48
C GLN A 18 -28.76 5.06 23.77
N ASP A 19 -28.78 6.39 23.86
CA ASP A 19 -29.97 7.20 24.05
C ASP A 19 -30.02 8.40 23.09
N ASN A 20 -31.22 8.81 22.73
CA ASN A 20 -31.50 9.99 21.90
C ASN A 20 -32.27 11.02 22.73
N TRP A 21 -31.54 11.98 23.29
CA TRP A 21 -32.12 12.99 24.16
C TRP A 21 -32.52 14.24 23.38
N ARG A 22 -33.83 14.50 23.30
CA ARG A 22 -34.37 15.75 22.75
C ARG A 22 -34.32 16.84 23.82
N VAL A 23 -33.20 17.56 23.87
CA VAL A 23 -32.99 18.68 24.81
C VAL A 23 -33.99 19.81 24.56
N SER A 24 -34.36 20.05 23.29
CA SER A 24 -35.40 20.99 22.89
C SER A 24 -36.02 20.59 21.55
N SER A 25 -36.99 21.37 21.06
CA SER A 25 -37.52 21.23 19.69
C SER A 25 -36.49 21.51 18.59
N ARG A 26 -35.31 22.07 18.94
CA ARG A 26 -34.24 22.41 18.01
C ARG A 26 -32.96 21.60 18.20
N LEU A 27 -32.75 21.01 19.38
CA LEU A 27 -31.53 20.29 19.72
C LEU A 27 -31.84 18.85 20.12
N THR A 28 -31.24 17.90 19.41
CA THR A 28 -31.20 16.48 19.79
C THR A 28 -29.75 16.08 20.02
N LEU A 29 -29.48 15.40 21.13
CA LEU A 29 -28.21 14.76 21.43
C LEU A 29 -28.35 13.25 21.25
N ASN A 30 -27.35 12.62 20.63
CA ASN A 30 -27.20 11.18 20.54
C ASN A 30 -26.02 10.79 21.43
N LEU A 31 -26.30 10.10 22.52
CA LEU A 31 -25.28 9.72 23.50
C LEU A 31 -25.20 8.20 23.55
N GLY A 32 -24.00 7.66 23.50
CA GLY A 32 -23.81 6.22 23.59
C GLY A 32 -22.44 5.84 24.13
N LEU A 33 -22.38 4.62 24.66
CA LEU A 33 -21.16 4.00 25.13
C LEU A 33 -21.19 2.54 24.70
N ARG A 34 -20.08 2.04 24.17
CA ARG A 34 -19.88 0.62 23.93
C ARG A 34 -18.61 0.15 24.62
N TYR A 35 -18.67 -1.04 25.19
CA TYR A 35 -17.51 -1.77 25.63
C TYR A 35 -17.28 -2.94 24.68
N ASP A 36 -16.08 -3.02 24.11
CA ASP A 36 -15.61 -4.13 23.28
C ASP A 36 -14.49 -4.86 24.03
N LEU A 37 -14.49 -6.20 23.97
CA LEU A 37 -13.48 -7.06 24.57
C LEU A 37 -13.09 -8.16 23.59
N PHE A 38 -11.80 -8.19 23.24
CA PHE A 38 -11.22 -9.13 22.29
C PHE A 38 -10.17 -10.03 22.96
N PRO A 39 -10.54 -11.21 23.47
CA PRO A 39 -9.58 -12.18 23.96
C PRO A 39 -8.63 -12.68 22.85
N PRO A 40 -7.37 -13.02 23.20
CA PRO A 40 -6.42 -13.61 22.27
C PRO A 40 -6.94 -14.87 21.57
N TYR A 41 -6.32 -15.20 20.43
CA TYR A 41 -6.64 -16.41 19.70
C TYR A 41 -6.33 -17.67 20.52
N TYR A 42 -7.27 -18.60 20.48
CA TYR A 42 -7.11 -19.94 21.01
C TYR A 42 -6.74 -20.90 19.88
N GLU A 43 -5.60 -21.60 19.97
CA GLU A 43 -5.20 -22.65 19.04
C GLU A 43 -5.35 -24.02 19.72
N LYS A 44 -6.04 -24.97 19.09
CA LYS A 44 -6.40 -26.27 19.69
C LYS A 44 -5.22 -27.01 20.35
N ASN A 45 -4.04 -26.97 19.73
CA ASN A 45 -2.87 -27.71 20.18
C ASN A 45 -1.89 -26.84 21.00
N ASN A 46 -2.13 -25.54 21.10
CA ASN A 46 -1.15 -24.51 21.49
C ASN A 46 0.18 -24.68 20.75
N ALA A 47 0.13 -25.07 19.48
CA ALA A 47 1.30 -25.14 18.62
C ALA A 47 1.67 -23.73 18.15
N VAL A 48 2.10 -22.89 19.09
CA VAL A 48 2.48 -21.50 18.88
C VAL A 48 3.84 -21.26 19.52
N SER A 49 4.60 -20.31 18.98
CA SER A 49 5.84 -19.89 19.60
C SER A 49 6.04 -18.39 19.50
N SER A 50 6.82 -17.86 20.42
CA SER A 50 7.21 -16.46 20.52
C SER A 50 8.67 -16.37 20.94
N PHE A 51 9.19 -15.18 21.20
CA PHE A 51 10.58 -14.95 21.57
C PHE A 51 10.68 -14.07 22.81
N ASP A 52 11.44 -14.52 23.81
CA ASP A 52 11.80 -13.73 24.97
C ASP A 52 13.19 -13.09 24.77
N PRO A 53 13.25 -11.75 24.62
CA PRO A 53 14.52 -11.06 24.42
C PRO A 53 15.39 -11.00 25.68
N SER A 54 14.86 -11.22 26.89
CA SER A 54 15.61 -11.07 28.14
C SER A 54 16.71 -12.12 28.32
N ASP A 55 16.44 -13.36 27.91
CA ASP A 55 17.36 -14.50 28.00
C ASP A 55 17.68 -15.15 26.63
N LYS A 56 17.14 -14.55 25.55
CA LYS A 56 17.25 -14.98 24.16
C LYS A 56 16.75 -16.40 23.97
N SER A 57 15.48 -16.65 24.30
CA SER A 57 14.85 -17.96 24.17
C SER A 57 13.57 -17.93 23.34
N VAL A 58 13.32 -19.03 22.64
CA VAL A 58 12.04 -19.31 21.98
C VAL A 58 11.07 -19.84 23.03
N VAL A 59 9.96 -19.14 23.21
CA VAL A 59 8.90 -19.53 24.15
C VAL A 59 7.88 -20.37 23.40
N LEU A 60 7.57 -21.56 23.92
CA LEU A 60 6.67 -22.53 23.31
C LEU A 60 5.32 -22.60 24.03
N GLY A 61 4.23 -22.66 23.27
CA GLY A 61 2.85 -22.77 23.79
C GLY A 61 2.52 -24.19 24.26
N ALA A 62 3.31 -25.17 23.82
CA ALA A 62 3.21 -26.57 24.21
C ALA A 62 4.62 -27.15 24.44
N PRO A 63 4.75 -28.16 25.32
CA PRO A 63 6.00 -28.90 25.48
C PRO A 63 6.45 -29.54 24.17
N LEU A 64 7.78 -29.68 24.00
CA LEU A 64 8.38 -30.23 22.79
C LEU A 64 7.89 -31.65 22.48
N GLU A 65 7.66 -32.46 23.51
CA GLU A 65 7.17 -33.84 23.40
C GLU A 65 5.81 -33.89 22.68
N LYS A 66 4.91 -32.95 23.00
CA LYS A 66 3.61 -32.82 22.33
C LYS A 66 3.78 -32.35 20.89
N LEU A 67 4.69 -31.40 20.64
CA LEU A 67 4.97 -30.91 19.28
C LEU A 67 5.57 -32.01 18.39
N TYR A 68 6.43 -32.86 18.93
CA TYR A 68 6.98 -34.04 18.25
C TYR A 68 5.87 -35.06 17.94
N ALA A 69 5.04 -35.41 18.92
CA ALA A 69 3.96 -36.38 18.74
C ALA A 69 2.92 -35.93 17.69
N LEU A 70 2.69 -34.64 17.57
CA LEU A 70 1.79 -34.04 16.58
C LEU A 70 2.46 -33.78 15.22
N GLY A 71 3.78 -33.96 15.11
CA GLY A 71 4.55 -33.75 13.88
C GLY A 71 4.72 -32.28 13.49
N TYR A 72 4.64 -31.35 14.45
CA TYR A 72 4.91 -29.92 14.22
C TYR A 72 6.41 -29.64 14.06
N THR A 73 7.25 -30.45 14.68
CA THR A 73 8.71 -30.39 14.56
C THR A 73 9.31 -31.76 14.88
N PHE A 74 10.62 -31.91 14.73
CA PHE A 74 11.33 -33.18 14.90
C PHE A 74 12.51 -33.01 15.87
N PRO A 75 12.85 -34.03 16.67
CA PRO A 75 13.99 -33.97 17.59
C PRO A 75 15.30 -33.57 16.90
N ALA A 76 15.54 -34.06 15.68
CA ALA A 76 16.73 -33.70 14.90
C ALA A 76 16.84 -32.19 14.62
N ILE A 77 15.73 -31.52 14.32
CA ILE A 77 15.68 -30.08 14.08
C ILE A 77 15.95 -29.33 15.37
N VAL A 78 15.25 -29.68 16.46
CA VAL A 78 15.38 -28.99 17.75
C VAL A 78 16.79 -29.16 18.31
N ASN A 79 17.35 -30.38 18.30
CA ASN A 79 18.72 -30.63 18.73
C ASN A 79 19.72 -29.80 17.92
N ARG A 80 19.60 -29.78 16.59
CA ARG A 80 20.49 -28.97 15.74
C ARG A 80 20.38 -27.47 16.04
N LEU A 81 19.16 -26.95 16.26
CA LEU A 81 18.96 -25.56 16.64
C LEU A 81 19.59 -25.27 18.01
N SER A 82 19.46 -26.18 18.97
CA SER A 82 20.07 -26.07 20.30
C SER A 82 21.59 -26.18 20.28
N ASP A 83 22.17 -27.04 19.44
CA ASP A 83 23.63 -27.12 19.21
C ASP A 83 24.17 -25.79 18.64
N MET A 84 23.36 -25.10 17.84
CA MET A 84 23.68 -23.75 17.37
C MET A 84 23.43 -22.66 18.43
N GLY A 85 22.94 -23.00 19.62
CA GLY A 85 22.73 -22.07 20.73
C GLY A 85 21.29 -21.60 20.92
N MET A 86 20.32 -22.12 20.16
CA MET A 86 18.91 -21.76 20.34
C MET A 86 18.35 -22.38 21.62
N LYS A 87 17.79 -21.51 22.48
CA LYS A 87 17.18 -21.92 23.74
C LYS A 87 15.67 -22.05 23.57
N PHE A 88 15.08 -23.06 24.20
CA PHE A 88 13.64 -23.28 24.23
C PHE A 88 13.15 -23.31 25.67
N LYS A 89 12.03 -22.67 25.95
CA LYS A 89 11.34 -22.75 27.24
C LYS A 89 9.83 -22.77 27.05
N THR A 90 9.08 -23.24 28.04
CA THR A 90 7.62 -23.19 27.97
C THR A 90 7.10 -21.81 28.37
N TYR A 91 5.87 -21.47 27.99
CA TYR A 91 5.21 -20.24 28.46
C TYR A 91 5.11 -20.17 30.00
N LYS A 92 5.04 -21.32 30.69
CA LYS A 92 4.99 -21.39 32.15
C LYS A 92 6.32 -20.98 32.77
N ASP A 93 7.42 -21.50 32.23
CA ASP A 93 8.78 -21.13 32.68
C ASP A 93 9.09 -19.67 32.39
N ALA A 94 8.49 -19.11 31.33
CA ALA A 94 8.56 -17.69 31.02
C ALA A 94 7.68 -16.81 31.93
N GLY A 95 6.75 -17.38 32.69
CA GLY A 95 5.74 -16.63 33.45
C GLY A 95 4.70 -15.93 32.58
N TRP A 96 4.48 -16.41 31.35
CA TRP A 96 3.59 -15.80 30.35
C TRP A 96 2.20 -16.43 30.37
N PRO A 97 1.15 -15.75 29.85
CA PRO A 97 -0.15 -16.37 29.64
C PRO A 97 -0.06 -17.51 28.60
N GLU A 98 -0.95 -18.50 28.69
CA GLU A 98 -0.97 -19.68 27.82
C GLU A 98 -1.01 -19.36 26.31
N HIS A 99 -1.66 -18.24 25.94
CA HIS A 99 -1.75 -17.76 24.57
C HIS A 99 -0.75 -16.64 24.23
N MET A 100 0.25 -16.42 25.10
CA MET A 100 1.37 -15.48 24.92
C MET A 100 0.98 -14.02 24.67
N ILE A 101 -0.26 -13.64 24.98
CA ILE A 101 -0.78 -12.28 24.89
C ILE A 101 -1.77 -12.10 26.05
N HIS A 102 -1.75 -10.94 26.71
CA HIS A 102 -2.73 -10.53 27.70
C HIS A 102 -3.97 -9.96 27.01
N THR A 103 -5.15 -10.24 27.56
CA THR A 103 -6.39 -9.63 27.06
C THR A 103 -6.42 -8.15 27.41
N SER A 104 -6.45 -7.28 26.40
CA SER A 104 -6.71 -5.85 26.62
C SER A 104 -8.14 -5.64 27.12
N LYS A 105 -8.31 -4.79 28.13
CA LYS A 105 -9.63 -4.48 28.74
C LYS A 105 -10.06 -3.03 28.51
N ASP A 106 -9.39 -2.32 27.62
CA ASP A 106 -9.53 -0.87 27.44
C ASP A 106 -10.46 -0.46 26.29
N GLY A 107 -11.29 -1.38 25.80
CA GLY A 107 -12.22 -1.19 24.68
C GLY A 107 -13.45 -0.32 24.97
N TRP A 108 -13.28 0.82 25.66
CA TRP A 108 -14.35 1.79 25.89
C TRP A 108 -14.49 2.75 24.71
N GLY A 109 -15.61 2.63 23.99
CA GLY A 109 -15.95 3.38 22.79
C GLY A 109 -17.12 4.36 23.01
N PRO A 110 -16.88 5.59 23.48
CA PRO A 110 -17.92 6.62 23.58
C PRO A 110 -18.42 7.03 22.19
N ARG A 111 -19.69 7.42 22.13
CA ARG A 111 -20.37 7.99 20.95
C ARG A 111 -21.14 9.21 21.38
N ILE A 112 -20.83 10.35 20.79
CA ILE A 112 -21.49 11.61 21.08
C ILE A 112 -21.87 12.23 19.74
N GLY A 113 -23.13 12.59 19.57
CA GLY A 113 -23.62 13.28 18.39
C GLY A 113 -24.62 14.35 18.75
N PHE A 114 -24.80 15.31 17.85
CA PHE A 114 -25.84 16.32 17.97
C PHE A 114 -26.48 16.62 16.61
N ALA A 115 -27.73 17.05 16.67
CA ALA A 115 -28.43 17.67 15.57
C ALA A 115 -29.08 18.95 16.08
N TYR A 116 -28.75 20.09 15.46
CA TYR A 116 -29.24 21.40 15.85
C TYR A 116 -29.86 22.14 14.66
N ARG A 117 -31.08 22.64 14.85
CA ARG A 117 -31.80 23.50 13.90
C ARG A 117 -31.62 24.96 14.34
N THR A 118 -31.00 25.80 13.50
CA THR A 118 -30.54 27.14 13.92
C THR A 118 -31.64 28.21 14.04
N GLY A 119 -32.87 27.93 13.58
CA GLY A 119 -34.00 28.86 13.66
C GLY A 119 -35.34 28.19 13.35
N ASP A 120 -36.43 28.97 13.43
CA ASP A 120 -37.81 28.49 13.21
C ASP A 120 -38.36 28.76 11.81
N GLY A 121 -37.63 29.47 10.95
CA GLY A 121 -38.07 29.75 9.58
C GLY A 121 -38.16 28.48 8.72
N ASP A 122 -38.79 28.59 7.56
CA ASP A 122 -39.11 27.44 6.68
C ASP A 122 -37.88 26.71 6.12
N LYS A 123 -36.71 27.37 6.08
CA LYS A 123 -35.45 26.83 5.53
C LYS A 123 -34.26 27.06 6.46
N PRO A 124 -34.32 26.53 7.70
CA PRO A 124 -33.27 26.75 8.68
C PRO A 124 -32.02 25.98 8.30
N PHE A 125 -30.86 26.42 8.78
CA PHE A 125 -29.68 25.57 8.71
C PHE A 125 -29.85 24.41 9.70
N VAL A 126 -29.44 23.23 9.27
CA VAL A 126 -29.33 22.04 10.12
C VAL A 126 -27.86 21.74 10.31
N LEU A 127 -27.40 21.84 11.55
CA LEU A 127 -26.07 21.44 11.96
C LEU A 127 -26.13 20.02 12.50
N ARG A 128 -25.19 19.18 12.07
CA ARG A 128 -25.00 17.84 12.62
C ARG A 128 -23.53 17.65 12.92
N GLY A 129 -23.23 16.96 14.00
CA GLY A 129 -21.86 16.56 14.27
C GLY A 129 -21.84 15.33 15.14
N GLY A 130 -20.72 14.64 15.12
CA GLY A 130 -20.52 13.47 15.95
C GLY A 130 -19.06 13.14 16.15
N TYR A 131 -18.80 12.42 17.23
CA TYR A 131 -17.53 11.85 17.62
C TYR A 131 -17.76 10.42 18.10
N ARG A 132 -16.89 9.49 17.72
CA ARG A 132 -16.89 8.14 18.27
C ARG A 132 -15.48 7.54 18.34
N ILE A 133 -15.31 6.58 19.23
CA ILE A 133 -14.17 5.64 19.20
C ILE A 133 -14.71 4.24 18.88
N SER A 134 -14.05 3.56 17.94
CA SER A 134 -14.34 2.16 17.58
C SER A 134 -13.07 1.33 17.70
N TYR A 135 -13.19 0.09 18.17
CA TYR A 135 -12.08 -0.87 18.29
C TYR A 135 -12.22 -1.99 17.28
N PHE A 136 -11.11 -2.62 16.93
CA PHE A 136 -11.07 -3.67 15.93
C PHE A 136 -10.25 -4.85 16.42
N HIS A 137 -10.68 -6.06 16.09
CA HIS A 137 -9.91 -7.26 16.36
C HIS A 137 -8.66 -7.32 15.45
N PHE A 138 -7.55 -7.85 15.97
CA PHE A 138 -6.38 -8.17 15.16
C PHE A 138 -6.75 -9.12 14.00
N VAL A 139 -6.10 -9.07 12.84
CA VAL A 139 -6.47 -9.92 11.69
C VAL A 139 -5.87 -11.33 11.80
N MET A 140 -6.71 -12.37 11.87
CA MET A 140 -6.29 -13.77 12.05
C MET A 140 -5.25 -14.23 11.02
N GLY A 141 -5.37 -13.77 9.78
CA GLY A 141 -4.42 -14.11 8.70
C GLY A 141 -2.97 -13.71 9.03
N GLY A 142 -2.76 -12.54 9.64
CA GLY A 142 -1.43 -12.08 10.05
C GLY A 142 -0.84 -12.94 11.16
N TRP A 143 -1.66 -13.30 12.14
CA TRP A 143 -1.27 -14.14 13.26
C TRP A 143 -0.88 -15.54 12.78
N ALA A 144 -1.74 -16.18 12.00
CA ALA A 144 -1.50 -17.52 11.48
C ALA A 144 -0.25 -17.59 10.60
N ALA A 145 -0.04 -16.58 9.75
CA ALA A 145 1.11 -16.57 8.87
C ALA A 145 2.45 -16.41 9.62
N ARG A 146 2.46 -15.66 10.73
CA ARG A 146 3.68 -15.47 11.54
C ARG A 146 3.95 -16.65 12.45
N MET A 147 2.93 -17.17 13.11
CA MET A 147 3.03 -18.41 13.90
C MET A 147 3.55 -19.58 13.04
N ARG A 148 3.14 -19.65 11.77
CA ARG A 148 3.65 -20.67 10.84
C ARG A 148 5.15 -20.57 10.60
N MET A 149 5.72 -19.36 10.54
CA MET A 149 7.12 -19.15 10.16
C MET A 149 8.12 -19.32 11.30
N ASN A 150 7.65 -19.39 12.55
CA ASN A 150 8.52 -19.42 13.71
C ASN A 150 9.23 -20.77 13.90
N ALA A 151 10.46 -20.70 14.38
CA ALA A 151 11.11 -21.87 14.99
C ALA A 151 10.33 -22.32 16.25
N PRO A 152 10.31 -23.63 16.56
CA PRO A 152 10.86 -24.75 15.79
C PRO A 152 9.86 -25.37 14.79
N MET A 153 8.71 -24.73 14.55
CA MET A 153 7.64 -25.25 13.67
C MET A 153 7.96 -25.14 12.18
N THR A 154 8.88 -24.24 11.81
CA THR A 154 9.45 -24.15 10.47
C THR A 154 10.98 -24.13 10.56
N ALA A 155 11.62 -24.84 9.63
CA ALA A 155 13.07 -24.84 9.47
C ALA A 155 13.42 -24.65 7.98
N ARG A 156 14.43 -23.82 7.70
CA ARG A 156 14.88 -23.52 6.33
C ARG A 156 16.22 -24.20 6.08
N PHE A 157 16.22 -25.23 5.23
CA PHE A 157 17.37 -26.07 4.88
C PHE A 157 18.20 -25.47 3.73
N TYR A 158 18.55 -24.20 3.87
CA TYR A 158 19.43 -23.48 2.95
C TYR A 158 20.44 -22.77 3.86
N GLY A 159 21.73 -23.09 3.73
CA GLY A 159 22.79 -22.39 4.47
C GLY A 159 22.80 -20.88 4.20
N PRO A 160 23.69 -20.10 4.82
CA PRO A 160 23.76 -18.64 4.67
C PRO A 160 23.82 -18.15 3.21
N THR A 161 24.34 -18.99 2.33
CA THR A 161 24.54 -18.76 0.89
C THR A 161 23.67 -19.68 0.01
N GLY A 162 22.88 -20.57 0.62
CA GLY A 162 22.20 -21.62 -0.12
C GLY A 162 23.10 -22.67 -0.76
N ASP A 163 24.39 -22.64 -0.41
CA ASP A 163 25.39 -23.45 -1.09
C ASP A 163 25.45 -24.85 -0.49
N GLN A 164 24.67 -25.76 -1.07
CA GLN A 164 24.68 -27.18 -0.75
C GLN A 164 26.01 -27.86 -1.11
N ASN A 165 26.94 -27.14 -1.75
CA ASN A 165 28.30 -27.62 -2.00
C ASN A 165 29.25 -27.46 -0.80
N GLN A 166 28.83 -26.84 0.29
CA GLN A 166 29.63 -26.84 1.51
C GLN A 166 29.42 -28.12 2.30
N ALA A 167 30.51 -28.81 2.65
CA ALA A 167 30.48 -30.06 3.42
C ALA A 167 29.69 -29.95 4.73
N ALA A 168 29.70 -28.77 5.37
CA ALA A 168 28.97 -28.50 6.61
C ALA A 168 27.44 -28.52 6.45
N TYR A 169 26.92 -28.34 5.23
CA TYR A 169 25.48 -28.21 4.94
C TYR A 169 24.98 -29.24 3.94
N SER A 170 25.86 -30.04 3.35
CA SER A 170 25.48 -31.10 2.43
C SER A 170 24.89 -32.31 3.19
N PRO A 171 23.95 -33.03 2.58
CA PRO A 171 23.31 -34.19 3.22
C PRO A 171 24.29 -35.30 3.60
N ASP A 172 25.31 -35.52 2.78
CA ASP A 172 26.33 -36.54 2.94
C ASP A 172 27.55 -36.06 3.76
N GLY A 173 27.61 -34.78 4.12
CA GLY A 173 28.73 -34.19 4.85
C GLY A 173 29.99 -33.96 4.00
N ILE A 174 29.89 -34.07 2.66
CA ILE A 174 31.00 -33.90 1.73
C ILE A 174 30.73 -32.68 0.84
N GLY A 175 31.76 -31.90 0.52
CA GLY A 175 31.64 -30.71 -0.33
C GLY A 175 31.21 -31.04 -1.77
N ASN A 176 30.83 -30.01 -2.54
CA ASN A 176 30.46 -30.12 -3.95
C ASN A 176 29.30 -31.10 -4.23
N TYR A 177 28.33 -31.17 -3.32
CA TYR A 177 27.21 -32.11 -3.41
C TYR A 177 26.46 -32.04 -4.74
N LEU A 178 26.13 -30.84 -5.24
CA LEU A 178 25.38 -30.68 -6.50
C LEU A 178 26.23 -30.98 -7.75
N LEU A 179 27.55 -31.09 -7.60
CA LEU A 179 28.47 -31.55 -8.65
C LEU A 179 28.68 -33.07 -8.62
N ARG A 180 28.38 -33.73 -7.49
CA ARG A 180 28.54 -35.18 -7.29
C ARG A 180 27.23 -35.96 -7.29
N SER A 181 26.12 -35.27 -7.03
CA SER A 181 24.78 -35.84 -6.92
C SER A 181 23.81 -35.02 -7.75
N VAL A 182 22.98 -35.71 -8.54
CA VAL A 182 21.88 -35.10 -9.30
C VAL A 182 20.59 -35.34 -8.51
N PRO A 183 20.00 -34.32 -7.88
CA PRO A 183 18.77 -34.49 -7.13
C PRO A 183 17.60 -34.85 -8.06
N VAL A 184 16.83 -35.87 -7.69
CA VAL A 184 15.62 -36.25 -8.42
C VAL A 184 14.42 -35.52 -7.83
N TYR A 185 13.79 -34.67 -8.62
CA TYR A 185 12.56 -33.98 -8.26
C TYR A 185 11.40 -34.58 -9.04
N ILE A 186 10.47 -35.23 -8.32
CA ILE A 186 9.24 -35.74 -8.92
C ILE A 186 8.13 -34.74 -8.59
N SER A 187 7.56 -34.12 -9.62
CA SER A 187 6.46 -33.18 -9.44
C SER A 187 5.29 -33.85 -8.70
N GLY A 188 4.78 -33.19 -7.68
CA GLY A 188 3.67 -33.71 -6.86
C GLY A 188 4.07 -34.74 -5.79
N GLN A 189 5.34 -35.13 -5.70
CA GLN A 189 5.87 -35.93 -4.59
C GLN A 189 6.84 -35.13 -3.72
N ASN A 190 6.83 -35.40 -2.42
CA ASN A 190 7.89 -34.88 -1.55
C ASN A 190 9.22 -35.48 -2.03
N THR A 191 10.25 -34.64 -2.15
CA THR A 191 11.58 -35.08 -2.52
C THR A 191 12.05 -36.15 -1.54
N THR A 192 12.28 -37.36 -2.02
CA THR A 192 12.80 -38.47 -1.21
C THR A 192 14.31 -38.46 -1.10
N SER A 193 14.99 -37.51 -1.77
CA SER A 193 16.44 -37.33 -1.63
C SER A 193 16.83 -36.92 -0.21
N ASP A 194 18.06 -37.22 0.19
CA ASP A 194 18.61 -36.86 1.50
C ASP A 194 18.71 -35.34 1.74
N MET A 195 18.41 -34.53 0.71
CA MET A 195 18.59 -33.08 0.72
C MET A 195 17.72 -32.33 1.73
N VAL A 196 16.47 -32.74 1.88
CA VAL A 196 15.51 -32.06 2.77
C VAL A 196 14.68 -33.12 3.49
N GLN A 197 15.28 -33.70 4.53
CA GLN A 197 14.62 -34.66 5.41
C GLN A 197 14.43 -34.04 6.80
N PRO A 198 13.21 -34.04 7.37
CA PRO A 198 12.98 -33.51 8.72
C PRO A 198 13.77 -34.25 9.81
N THR A 199 14.23 -35.47 9.53
CA THR A 199 15.08 -36.31 10.38
C THR A 199 16.59 -36.05 10.20
N ASN A 200 17.00 -35.29 9.17
CA ASN A 200 18.39 -34.89 8.94
C ASN A 200 18.52 -33.37 8.83
N ALA A 201 18.82 -32.71 9.97
CA ALA A 201 18.86 -31.26 10.10
C ALA A 201 20.20 -30.60 9.71
N ARG A 202 21.15 -31.32 9.08
CA ARG A 202 22.50 -30.79 8.78
C ARG A 202 22.51 -29.53 7.91
N GLY A 203 21.56 -29.41 6.99
CA GLY A 203 21.39 -28.23 6.15
C GLY A 203 20.96 -26.95 6.88
N LEU A 204 20.69 -27.01 8.19
CA LEU A 204 20.41 -25.83 9.01
C LEU A 204 21.70 -25.13 9.42
N ALA A 205 21.70 -23.81 9.25
CA ALA A 205 22.78 -22.92 9.63
C ALA A 205 22.31 -21.81 10.58
N ARG A 206 23.27 -21.18 11.27
CA ARG A 206 23.02 -20.02 12.12
C ARG A 206 22.29 -18.94 11.32
N GLY A 207 21.27 -18.34 11.93
CA GLY A 207 20.44 -17.34 11.27
C GLY A 207 19.42 -17.87 10.25
N CYS A 208 19.28 -19.19 10.07
CA CYS A 208 18.29 -19.80 9.15
C CYS A 208 16.85 -19.39 9.47
N CYS A 209 16.60 -19.17 10.75
CA CYS A 209 15.29 -19.31 11.32
C CYS A 209 14.98 -18.02 12.08
N GLY A 210 13.97 -17.31 11.58
CA GLY A 210 13.44 -16.13 12.24
C GLY A 210 12.42 -16.52 13.30
N VAL A 211 12.21 -15.64 14.27
CA VAL A 211 11.16 -15.79 15.28
C VAL A 211 10.42 -14.46 15.40
N SER A 212 9.11 -14.56 15.26
CA SER A 212 8.15 -13.47 15.35
C SER A 212 7.44 -13.56 16.70
N ALA A 213 7.62 -12.55 17.53
CA ALA A 213 6.91 -12.41 18.80
C ALA A 213 5.70 -11.51 18.62
N PHE A 214 4.65 -11.72 19.41
CA PHE A 214 3.63 -10.71 19.64
C PHE A 214 3.96 -9.99 20.94
N ASN A 215 3.75 -8.68 20.99
CA ASN A 215 3.83 -7.95 22.24
C ASN A 215 2.80 -8.52 23.23
N LEU A 216 3.26 -8.86 24.45
CA LEU A 216 2.42 -9.45 25.49
C LEU A 216 1.25 -8.53 25.86
N ASP A 217 1.49 -7.23 25.94
CA ASP A 217 0.52 -6.21 26.33
C ASP A 217 0.03 -5.41 25.12
N MET A 218 -0.22 -6.09 24.00
CA MET A 218 -0.65 -5.42 22.78
C MET A 218 -2.06 -4.82 22.95
N PRO A 219 -2.22 -3.49 22.87
CA PRO A 219 -3.53 -2.87 23.04
C PRO A 219 -4.39 -3.06 21.78
N ASP A 220 -5.72 -3.01 21.89
CA ASP A 220 -6.59 -3.15 20.73
C ASP A 220 -6.47 -1.94 19.78
N PRO A 221 -6.38 -2.17 18.45
CA PRO A 221 -6.47 -1.12 17.45
C PRO A 221 -7.76 -0.32 17.59
N ARG A 222 -7.66 1.00 17.44
CA ARG A 222 -8.81 1.89 17.55
C ARG A 222 -8.81 3.02 16.53
N VAL A 223 -10.00 3.48 16.18
CA VAL A 223 -10.22 4.64 15.33
C VAL A 223 -11.13 5.62 16.05
N GLN A 224 -10.68 6.86 16.13
CA GLN A 224 -11.50 8.00 16.53
C GLN A 224 -12.03 8.65 15.26
N ASP A 225 -13.35 8.75 15.11
CA ASP A 225 -13.98 9.45 13.99
C ASP A 225 -14.68 10.70 14.50
N TRP A 226 -14.54 11.81 13.78
CA TRP A 226 -15.36 13.01 13.99
C TRP A 226 -15.89 13.56 12.68
N ASN A 227 -17.07 14.14 12.73
CA ASN A 227 -17.65 14.88 11.62
C ASN A 227 -18.44 16.08 12.10
N PHE A 228 -18.55 17.05 11.20
CA PHE A 228 -19.40 18.22 11.33
C PHE A 228 -20.00 18.52 9.97
N THR A 229 -21.31 18.74 9.89
CA THR A 229 -22.04 18.98 8.65
C THR A 229 -23.03 20.11 8.84
N VAL A 230 -23.08 21.00 7.85
CA VAL A 230 -24.04 22.09 7.71
C VAL A 230 -24.90 21.80 6.50
N GLU A 231 -26.21 21.71 6.68
CA GLU A 231 -27.19 21.49 5.62
C GLU A 231 -28.14 22.68 5.51
N LYS A 232 -28.46 23.10 4.29
CA LYS A 232 -29.46 24.12 4.02
C LYS A 232 -30.19 23.87 2.70
N GLU A 233 -31.51 24.05 2.72
CA GLU A 233 -32.27 24.25 1.48
C GLU A 233 -31.99 25.67 0.94
N ILE A 234 -31.25 25.76 -0.16
CA ILE A 234 -30.85 27.04 -0.76
C ILE A 234 -31.87 27.57 -1.77
N MET A 235 -32.63 26.68 -2.40
CA MET A 235 -33.68 26.96 -3.38
C MET A 235 -34.75 25.87 -3.26
N GLU A 236 -35.96 26.14 -3.77
CA GLU A 236 -37.04 25.15 -3.81
C GLU A 236 -36.55 23.82 -4.44
N ASN A 237 -36.67 22.71 -3.70
CA ASN A 237 -36.18 21.38 -4.10
C ASN A 237 -34.64 21.25 -4.21
N THR A 238 -33.85 22.18 -3.67
CA THR A 238 -32.38 22.15 -3.74
C THR A 238 -31.73 22.32 -2.37
N VAL A 239 -30.95 21.33 -1.97
CA VAL A 239 -30.24 21.26 -0.70
C VAL A 239 -28.74 21.28 -0.96
N VAL A 240 -28.01 22.05 -0.16
CA VAL A 240 -26.55 22.00 -0.10
C VAL A 240 -26.12 21.52 1.28
N ARG A 241 -25.21 20.56 1.30
CA ARG A 241 -24.53 20.05 2.48
C ARG A 241 -23.04 20.33 2.35
N ALA A 242 -22.46 20.94 3.36
CA ALA A 242 -21.02 21.08 3.52
C ALA A 242 -20.59 20.36 4.79
N GLY A 243 -19.60 19.48 4.69
CA GLY A 243 -19.16 18.66 5.81
C GLY A 243 -17.64 18.62 5.94
N TYR A 244 -17.16 18.62 7.17
CA TYR A 244 -15.81 18.25 7.53
C TYR A 244 -15.84 16.87 8.19
N PHE A 245 -14.90 16.01 7.80
CA PHE A 245 -14.68 14.72 8.45
C PHE A 245 -13.21 14.56 8.80
N GLY A 246 -12.96 13.86 9.89
CA GLY A 246 -11.62 13.44 10.26
C GLY A 246 -11.67 12.12 11.00
N ASN A 247 -10.60 11.36 10.85
CA ASN A 247 -10.32 10.22 11.67
C ASN A 247 -8.87 10.22 12.14
N HIS A 248 -8.67 9.67 13.33
CA HIS A 248 -7.37 9.34 13.87
C HIS A 248 -7.38 7.88 14.28
N SER A 249 -6.65 7.10 13.51
CA SER A 249 -6.42 5.68 13.76
C SER A 249 -5.17 5.56 14.62
N SER A 250 -5.24 4.81 15.71
CA SER A 250 -4.12 4.61 16.64
C SER A 250 -4.05 3.15 17.08
N ARG A 251 -2.88 2.73 17.57
CA ARG A 251 -2.63 1.34 17.96
C ARG A 251 -2.84 0.38 16.79
N LEU A 252 -2.52 0.83 15.59
CA LEU A 252 -2.55 0.00 14.42
C LEU A 252 -1.39 -0.98 14.45
N GLU A 253 -1.61 -2.11 13.79
CA GLU A 253 -0.65 -3.17 13.66
C GLU A 253 0.68 -2.68 13.04
N GLN A 254 1.79 -3.00 13.69
CA GLN A 254 3.12 -2.63 13.24
C GLN A 254 4.15 -3.71 13.58
N LEU A 255 5.13 -3.88 12.69
CA LEU A 255 6.19 -4.86 12.85
C LEU A 255 7.50 -4.15 13.21
N TYR A 256 8.11 -4.49 14.33
CA TYR A 256 9.45 -4.03 14.68
C TYR A 256 10.47 -5.13 14.36
N GLN A 257 11.44 -4.87 13.49
CA GLN A 257 12.48 -5.82 13.11
C GLN A 257 13.82 -5.40 13.69
N TYR A 258 14.27 -6.12 14.71
CA TYR A 258 15.41 -5.71 15.55
C TYR A 258 16.66 -6.58 15.40
N ASN A 259 16.58 -7.66 14.64
CA ASN A 259 17.74 -8.52 14.37
C ASN A 259 18.00 -8.77 12.88
N ASN A 260 17.73 -7.80 12.01
CA ASN A 260 18.14 -7.87 10.61
C ASN A 260 19.67 -7.66 10.47
N PRO A 261 20.32 -8.28 9.47
CA PRO A 261 21.74 -8.06 9.24
C PRO A 261 21.96 -6.61 8.80
N THR A 262 23.04 -5.98 9.29
CA THR A 262 23.46 -4.65 8.81
C THR A 262 23.69 -4.71 7.30
N PRO A 263 23.08 -3.84 6.48
CA PRO A 263 23.30 -3.80 5.03
C PRO A 263 24.77 -3.62 4.68
N ASP A 264 25.22 -4.20 3.56
CA ASP A 264 26.63 -4.17 3.14
C ASP A 264 27.20 -2.75 3.06
N TYR A 265 26.42 -1.80 2.50
CA TYR A 265 26.80 -0.40 2.43
C TYR A 265 27.10 0.18 3.81
N VAL A 266 26.18 0.01 4.76
CA VAL A 266 26.32 0.50 6.13
C VAL A 266 27.52 -0.18 6.80
N TRP A 267 27.69 -1.49 6.63
CA TRP A 267 28.81 -2.25 7.19
C TRP A 267 30.16 -1.72 6.71
N PHE A 268 30.35 -1.62 5.39
CA PHE A 268 31.62 -1.16 4.83
C PHE A 268 31.91 0.29 5.20
N THR A 269 30.91 1.17 5.15
CA THR A 269 31.10 2.59 5.48
C THR A 269 31.48 2.81 6.94
N THR A 270 30.88 2.04 7.86
CA THR A 270 31.06 2.21 9.31
C THR A 270 32.24 1.43 9.88
N THR A 271 32.40 0.16 9.49
CA THR A 271 33.43 -0.73 10.07
C THR A 271 34.73 -0.73 9.27
N ARG A 272 34.64 -0.42 7.95
CA ARG A 272 35.76 -0.53 7.01
C ARG A 272 36.39 -1.93 6.97
N ASN A 273 35.63 -2.97 7.33
CA ASN A 273 36.10 -4.36 7.35
C ASN A 273 35.46 -5.21 6.23
N PRO A 274 36.13 -6.27 5.75
CA PRO A 274 35.51 -7.23 4.86
C PRO A 274 34.29 -7.89 5.51
N LEU A 275 33.40 -8.48 4.69
CA LEU A 275 32.26 -9.20 5.22
C LEU A 275 32.72 -10.44 6.01
N PRO A 276 32.08 -10.77 7.14
CA PRO A 276 32.36 -12.00 7.88
C PRO A 276 32.14 -13.25 7.02
N THR A 277 33.04 -14.22 7.13
CA THR A 277 32.96 -15.53 6.45
C THR A 277 32.82 -16.67 7.46
N GLY A 278 32.59 -17.89 6.98
CA GLY A 278 32.47 -19.08 7.84
C GLY A 278 31.10 -19.26 8.51
N GLU A 279 31.07 -20.03 9.60
CA GLU A 279 29.85 -20.47 10.29
C GLU A 279 28.95 -19.30 10.76
N TYR A 280 29.57 -18.19 11.18
CA TYR A 280 28.87 -17.02 11.72
C TYR A 280 28.54 -15.96 10.65
N SER A 281 28.88 -16.17 9.38
CA SER A 281 28.72 -15.17 8.30
C SER A 281 27.31 -14.57 8.21
N ASN A 282 26.26 -15.35 8.49
CA ASN A 282 24.86 -14.90 8.44
C ASN A 282 24.40 -14.06 9.65
N VAL A 283 25.10 -14.20 10.78
CA VAL A 283 24.65 -13.66 12.08
C VAL A 283 25.57 -12.56 12.59
N ALA A 284 26.87 -12.60 12.25
CA ALA A 284 27.90 -11.73 12.80
C ALA A 284 27.63 -10.21 12.62
N ARG A 285 26.79 -9.83 11.63
CA ARG A 285 26.45 -8.43 11.35
C ARG A 285 25.10 -7.99 11.91
N ARG A 286 24.42 -8.81 12.69
CA ARG A 286 23.09 -8.48 13.23
C ARG A 286 23.22 -7.66 14.52
N PHE A 287 22.19 -6.86 14.81
CA PHE A 287 22.23 -5.92 15.93
C PHE A 287 22.06 -6.58 17.31
N PHE A 288 21.08 -7.46 17.45
CA PHE A 288 20.67 -7.99 18.76
C PHE A 288 21.34 -9.32 19.12
N ASP A 289 21.46 -10.23 18.15
CA ASP A 289 22.15 -11.50 18.31
C ASP A 289 23.02 -11.84 17.10
N GLN A 290 24.31 -12.02 17.37
CA GLN A 290 25.35 -12.25 16.36
C GLN A 290 25.80 -13.71 16.27
N THR A 291 25.07 -14.62 16.92
CA THR A 291 25.54 -16.00 17.12
C THR A 291 24.58 -17.05 16.58
N THR A 292 23.28 -16.86 16.75
CA THR A 292 22.31 -17.96 16.68
C THR A 292 21.13 -17.59 15.81
N TYR A 293 20.48 -16.48 16.11
CA TYR A 293 19.15 -16.15 15.62
C TYR A 293 19.18 -15.43 14.27
N GLY A 294 18.17 -15.72 13.45
CA GLY A 294 17.93 -15.00 12.20
C GLY A 294 17.24 -13.66 12.45
N THR A 295 16.35 -13.28 11.54
CA THR A 295 15.51 -12.10 11.77
C THR A 295 14.59 -12.34 12.95
N LEU A 296 14.74 -11.50 13.97
CA LEU A 296 13.83 -11.41 15.10
C LEU A 296 12.97 -10.17 14.93
N GLU A 297 11.69 -10.35 15.20
CA GLU A 297 10.70 -9.30 15.01
C GLU A 297 9.59 -9.38 16.05
N THR A 298 9.00 -8.24 16.36
CA THR A 298 7.88 -8.12 17.30
C THR A 298 6.70 -7.44 16.61
N TRP A 299 5.56 -8.12 16.58
CA TRP A 299 4.27 -7.53 16.25
C TRP A 299 3.74 -6.75 17.43
N GLN A 300 3.47 -5.48 17.20
CA GLN A 300 3.05 -4.53 18.22
C GLN A 300 2.02 -3.57 17.62
N ASN A 301 1.21 -2.96 18.48
CA ASN A 301 0.20 -2.00 18.05
C ASN A 301 0.67 -0.57 18.33
N THR A 302 1.68 -0.14 17.58
CA THR A 302 2.28 1.22 17.66
C THR A 302 1.98 2.09 16.44
N GLY A 303 1.36 1.52 15.41
CA GLY A 303 1.05 2.23 14.19
C GLY A 303 -0.09 3.24 14.39
N TRP A 304 -0.14 4.23 13.51
CA TRP A 304 -1.16 5.27 13.56
C TRP A 304 -1.41 5.86 12.18
N GLY A 305 -2.53 6.56 12.01
CA GLY A 305 -2.89 7.21 10.77
C GLY A 305 -3.88 8.34 10.99
N ASN A 306 -3.86 9.30 10.07
CA ASN A 306 -4.77 10.43 10.06
C ASN A 306 -5.38 10.53 8.68
N ALA A 307 -6.71 10.61 8.61
CA ALA A 307 -7.37 11.08 7.42
C ALA A 307 -8.30 12.24 7.77
N ASN A 308 -8.27 13.28 6.96
CA ASN A 308 -9.17 14.41 7.13
C ASN A 308 -9.56 14.98 5.78
N GLY A 309 -10.76 15.51 5.72
CA GLY A 309 -11.29 15.99 4.46
C GLY A 309 -12.50 16.88 4.61
N PHE A 310 -12.83 17.48 3.48
CA PHE A 310 -13.98 18.33 3.33
C PHE A 310 -14.84 17.77 2.20
N GLN A 311 -16.15 17.76 2.40
CA GLN A 311 -17.11 17.31 1.41
C GLN A 311 -18.18 18.37 1.17
N ILE A 312 -18.56 18.54 -0.08
CA ILE A 312 -19.73 19.33 -0.48
C ILE A 312 -20.65 18.42 -1.29
N GLU A 313 -21.93 18.47 -0.98
CA GLU A 313 -22.99 17.91 -1.79
C GLU A 313 -24.00 19.01 -2.13
N ALA A 314 -24.36 19.13 -3.40
CA ALA A 314 -25.50 19.93 -3.85
C ALA A 314 -26.47 19.00 -4.57
N GLU A 315 -27.67 18.86 -4.04
CA GLU A 315 -28.71 17.98 -4.57
C GLU A 315 -29.93 18.81 -4.94
N ARG A 316 -30.43 18.62 -6.17
CA ARG A 316 -31.75 19.09 -6.58
C ARG A 316 -32.62 17.91 -6.97
N ARG A 317 -33.74 17.75 -6.26
CA ARG A 317 -34.78 16.78 -6.63
C ARG A 317 -35.45 17.21 -7.94
N TYR A 318 -35.87 16.23 -8.74
CA TYR A 318 -36.48 16.50 -10.04
C TYR A 318 -37.72 17.38 -9.91
N ALA A 319 -37.61 18.60 -10.43
CA ALA A 319 -38.68 19.58 -10.42
C ALA A 319 -38.50 20.54 -11.60
N LYS A 320 -39.61 20.89 -12.27
CA LYS A 320 -39.61 21.78 -13.44
C LYS A 320 -38.70 21.27 -14.59
N GLY A 321 -38.61 19.94 -14.74
CA GLY A 321 -37.92 19.29 -15.87
C GLY A 321 -36.43 19.05 -15.69
N TYR A 322 -35.87 19.25 -14.49
CA TYR A 322 -34.45 18.93 -14.24
C TYR A 322 -34.17 18.50 -12.80
N ALA A 323 -33.17 17.65 -12.66
CA ALA A 323 -32.55 17.22 -11.41
C ALA A 323 -31.03 17.20 -11.57
N PHE A 324 -30.30 17.38 -10.47
CA PHE A 324 -28.87 17.19 -10.46
C PHE A 324 -28.37 16.82 -9.08
N GLN A 325 -27.19 16.21 -9.05
CA GLN A 325 -26.43 16.03 -7.84
C GLN A 325 -24.95 16.27 -8.14
N LEU A 326 -24.31 17.10 -7.33
CA LEU A 326 -22.88 17.38 -7.39
C LEU A 326 -22.26 16.99 -6.06
N PHE A 327 -21.21 16.19 -6.11
CA PHE A 327 -20.40 15.81 -4.97
C PHE A 327 -18.96 16.27 -5.19
N TYR A 328 -18.39 16.87 -4.17
CA TYR A 328 -16.97 17.17 -4.09
C TYR A 328 -16.43 16.62 -2.77
N VAL A 329 -15.30 15.92 -2.84
CA VAL A 329 -14.55 15.46 -1.67
C VAL A 329 -13.09 15.82 -1.85
N MET A 330 -12.52 16.47 -0.85
CA MET A 330 -11.08 16.64 -0.71
C MET A 330 -10.60 15.83 0.47
N THR A 331 -9.60 14.98 0.27
CA THR A 331 -9.06 14.10 1.32
C THR A 331 -7.55 14.21 1.42
N ASN A 332 -7.06 14.26 2.65
CA ASN A 332 -5.68 13.96 3.00
C ASN A 332 -5.68 12.71 3.86
N SER A 333 -4.88 11.72 3.48
CA SER A 333 -4.67 10.49 4.25
C SER A 333 -3.18 10.26 4.43
N MET A 334 -2.76 10.03 5.67
CA MET A 334 -1.40 9.71 6.06
C MET A 334 -1.41 8.55 7.04
N MET A 335 -0.40 7.71 6.98
CA MET A 335 -0.36 6.49 7.78
C MET A 335 1.09 6.11 8.08
N ALA A 336 1.33 5.62 9.30
CA ALA A 336 2.59 5.06 9.79
C ALA A 336 2.31 3.65 10.39
N GLY A 337 2.06 2.65 9.53
CA GLY A 337 1.70 1.28 9.93
C GLY A 337 0.21 0.95 9.75
N GLY A 338 -0.21 -0.30 9.99
CA GLY A 338 -1.63 -0.70 9.89
C GLY A 338 -2.08 -1.26 8.54
N GLY A 339 -1.16 -1.61 7.64
CA GLY A 339 -1.45 -2.20 6.34
C GLY A 339 -1.70 -3.73 6.34
N GLY A 340 -1.88 -4.34 7.52
CA GLY A 340 -2.06 -5.79 7.67
C GLY A 340 -0.83 -6.62 7.35
N TYR A 341 -1.02 -7.93 7.17
CA TYR A 341 0.04 -8.95 7.00
C TYR A 341 1.10 -8.62 5.93
N SER A 342 0.70 -8.09 4.77
CA SER A 342 1.61 -7.81 3.64
C SER A 342 1.83 -6.32 3.35
N GLY A 343 1.08 -5.43 4.01
CA GLY A 343 1.15 -3.98 3.78
C GLY A 343 1.68 -3.17 4.96
N THR A 344 1.92 -3.80 6.11
CA THR A 344 2.44 -3.10 7.29
C THR A 344 3.89 -2.66 7.08
N SER A 345 4.13 -1.36 7.19
CA SER A 345 5.49 -0.79 7.14
C SER A 345 6.28 -1.19 8.40
N PRO A 346 7.38 -1.94 8.26
CA PRO A 346 8.18 -2.32 9.41
C PRO A 346 8.90 -1.09 10.00
N ILE A 347 9.26 -1.18 11.27
CA ILE A 347 10.23 -0.32 11.92
C ILE A 347 11.56 -1.09 11.93
N PRO A 348 12.52 -0.75 11.06
CA PRO A 348 13.84 -1.37 11.08
C PRO A 348 14.68 -0.79 12.22
N GLU A 349 15.66 -1.57 12.70
CA GLU A 349 16.63 -1.10 13.69
C GLU A 349 17.66 -0.11 13.15
N VAL A 350 18.33 0.65 14.03
CA VAL A 350 19.34 1.66 13.70
C VAL A 350 20.48 1.11 12.85
N ASN A 351 20.83 -0.18 12.98
CA ASN A 351 21.90 -0.80 12.19
C ASN A 351 21.57 -0.89 10.69
N GLN A 352 20.32 -0.64 10.30
CA GLN A 352 19.90 -0.59 8.90
C GLN A 352 20.25 0.74 8.22
N PHE A 353 20.77 1.71 8.98
CA PHE A 353 21.05 3.07 8.50
C PHE A 353 22.46 3.51 8.90
N LEU A 354 22.98 4.53 8.23
CA LEU A 354 24.23 5.14 8.67
C LEU A 354 24.03 5.83 10.04
N PRO A 355 25.05 5.82 10.92
CA PRO A 355 24.97 6.48 12.23
C PRO A 355 24.50 7.94 12.11
N GLY A 356 23.52 8.33 12.93
CA GLY A 356 22.99 9.71 12.98
C GLY A 356 22.01 10.09 11.86
N THR A 357 21.67 9.18 10.94
CA THR A 357 20.73 9.50 9.82
C THR A 357 19.26 9.24 10.16
N VAL A 358 18.99 8.54 11.25
CA VAL A 358 17.64 8.27 11.77
C VAL A 358 17.63 8.49 13.29
N PRO A 359 16.48 8.83 13.88
CA PRO A 359 16.34 8.84 15.34
C PRO A 359 16.69 7.47 15.95
N THR A 360 17.30 7.49 17.13
CA THR A 360 17.58 6.27 17.92
C THR A 360 16.35 5.80 18.67
N ASP A 361 15.49 6.74 19.10
CA ASP A 361 14.19 6.42 19.66
C ASP A 361 13.31 5.73 18.61
N LYS A 362 12.66 4.64 19.01
CA LYS A 362 11.89 3.77 18.11
C LYS A 362 10.67 4.48 17.55
N ASP A 363 9.99 5.30 18.35
CA ASP A 363 8.73 5.93 17.97
C ASP A 363 8.99 7.17 17.10
N GLU A 364 10.02 7.96 17.43
CA GLU A 364 10.52 9.03 16.56
C GLU A 364 10.99 8.49 15.21
N ARG A 365 11.75 7.38 15.23
CA ARG A 365 12.19 6.71 14.01
C ARG A 365 11.01 6.21 13.20
N ASN A 366 10.00 5.63 13.84
CA ASN A 366 8.79 5.19 13.15
C ASN A 366 8.08 6.36 12.46
N ALA A 367 7.87 7.48 13.16
CA ALA A 367 7.27 8.67 12.57
C ALA A 367 8.11 9.19 11.40
N PHE A 368 9.43 9.30 11.56
CA PHE A 368 10.34 9.77 10.52
C PHE A 368 10.33 8.87 9.28
N LEU A 369 10.33 7.55 9.47
CA LEU A 369 10.37 6.61 8.35
C LEU A 369 8.98 6.47 7.71
N ASN A 370 7.98 6.10 8.50
CA ASN A 370 6.75 5.54 7.99
C ASN A 370 5.61 6.55 7.88
N TYR A 371 5.68 7.74 8.51
CA TYR A 371 4.61 8.73 8.37
C TYR A 371 4.64 9.38 6.99
N GLN A 372 3.79 8.86 6.12
CA GLN A 372 3.86 9.16 4.71
C GLN A 372 2.45 9.33 4.12
N ARG A 373 2.36 10.04 3.00
CA ARG A 373 1.09 10.25 2.32
C ARG A 373 0.66 8.98 1.58
N ASP A 374 -0.62 8.64 1.72
CA ASP A 374 -1.22 7.62 0.86
C ASP A 374 -1.51 8.19 -0.53
N ILE A 375 -0.80 7.69 -1.54
CA ILE A 375 -0.94 8.09 -2.95
C ILE A 375 -2.08 7.35 -3.68
N SER A 376 -2.65 6.31 -3.06
CA SER A 376 -3.78 5.56 -3.62
C SER A 376 -5.12 6.28 -3.39
N THR A 377 -5.18 7.15 -2.37
CA THR A 377 -6.35 7.98 -2.09
C THR A 377 -6.30 9.27 -2.95
N PRO A 378 -7.28 9.53 -3.84
CA PRO A 378 -7.33 10.76 -4.61
C PRO A 378 -7.45 11.99 -3.70
N LYS A 379 -6.74 13.06 -4.04
CA LYS A 379 -6.75 14.30 -3.26
C LYS A 379 -8.04 15.08 -3.47
N HIS A 380 -8.42 15.31 -4.72
CA HIS A 380 -9.69 15.92 -5.07
C HIS A 380 -10.51 14.89 -5.85
N ARG A 381 -11.79 14.78 -5.52
CA ARG A 381 -12.76 13.98 -6.26
C ARG A 381 -14.03 14.79 -6.46
N VAL A 382 -14.43 14.96 -7.71
CA VAL A 382 -15.72 15.51 -8.08
C VAL A 382 -16.52 14.39 -8.74
N ARG A 383 -17.79 14.25 -8.38
CA ARG A 383 -18.75 13.41 -9.09
C ARG A 383 -20.00 14.23 -9.33
N TRP A 384 -20.61 14.07 -10.49
CA TRP A 384 -21.87 14.72 -10.79
C TRP A 384 -22.79 13.76 -11.52
N ASN A 385 -24.08 13.99 -11.35
CA ASN A 385 -25.12 13.41 -12.18
C ASN A 385 -26.21 14.46 -12.44
N PHE A 386 -26.90 14.34 -13.56
CA PHE A 386 -28.04 15.18 -13.89
C PHE A 386 -29.06 14.43 -14.74
N LEU A 387 -30.29 14.93 -14.71
CA LEU A 387 -31.39 14.53 -15.58
C LEU A 387 -32.09 15.80 -16.04
N VAL A 388 -32.25 16.00 -17.34
CA VAL A 388 -32.86 17.21 -17.92
C VAL A 388 -33.81 16.81 -19.05
N ASP A 389 -35.01 17.36 -19.03
CA ASP A 389 -35.95 17.32 -20.15
C ASP A 389 -35.43 18.22 -21.28
N LEU A 390 -35.42 17.71 -22.50
CA LEU A 390 -35.13 18.56 -23.65
C LEU A 390 -36.24 19.60 -23.88
N PRO A 391 -35.90 20.80 -24.38
CA PRO A 391 -36.84 21.93 -24.49
C PRO A 391 -37.79 21.83 -25.68
N PHE A 392 -38.00 20.63 -26.23
CA PHE A 392 -38.80 20.40 -27.44
C PHE A 392 -40.19 19.82 -27.12
N GLY A 393 -41.18 20.21 -27.91
CA GLY A 393 -42.53 19.63 -27.89
C GLY A 393 -43.58 20.52 -27.22
N LYS A 394 -44.81 20.01 -27.15
CA LYS A 394 -45.98 20.74 -26.70
C LYS A 394 -45.79 21.28 -25.28
N GLY A 395 -45.97 22.59 -25.11
CA GLY A 395 -45.79 23.27 -23.82
C GLY A 395 -44.34 23.49 -23.38
N LYS A 396 -43.35 23.21 -24.24
CA LYS A 396 -41.93 23.52 -24.01
C LYS A 396 -41.50 24.76 -24.84
N PRO A 397 -40.34 25.38 -24.55
CA PRO A 397 -39.91 26.61 -25.21
C PRO A 397 -39.69 26.48 -26.73
N VAL A 398 -39.31 25.29 -27.21
CA VAL A 398 -39.05 25.02 -28.62
C VAL A 398 -40.11 24.06 -29.15
N LEU A 399 -40.73 24.38 -30.29
CA LEU A 399 -41.86 23.61 -30.85
C LEU A 399 -43.05 23.47 -29.86
N GLY A 400 -43.29 24.49 -29.04
CA GLY A 400 -44.35 24.54 -28.02
C GLY A 400 -45.78 24.34 -28.56
N ASN A 401 -46.00 24.68 -29.84
CA ASN A 401 -47.27 24.54 -30.55
C ASN A 401 -47.31 23.29 -31.45
N ALA A 402 -46.40 22.33 -31.26
CA ALA A 402 -46.38 21.11 -32.06
C ALA A 402 -47.73 20.37 -31.98
N GLY A 403 -48.31 20.04 -33.14
CA GLY A 403 -49.48 19.18 -33.25
C GLY A 403 -49.22 17.78 -32.65
N SER A 404 -50.29 17.01 -32.39
CA SER A 404 -50.22 15.72 -31.67
C SER A 404 -49.18 14.76 -32.25
N TRP A 405 -49.12 14.66 -33.58
CA TRP A 405 -48.15 13.82 -34.29
C TRP A 405 -46.70 14.30 -34.13
N LEU A 406 -46.43 15.59 -34.41
CA LEU A 406 -45.09 16.15 -34.27
C LEU A 406 -44.59 16.06 -32.82
N ASN A 407 -45.46 16.32 -31.83
CA ASN A 407 -45.13 16.21 -30.42
C ASN A 407 -44.76 14.78 -30.01
N ARG A 408 -45.43 13.75 -30.58
CA ARG A 408 -45.05 12.34 -30.36
C ARG A 408 -43.66 12.01 -30.86
N LEU A 409 -43.10 12.77 -31.81
CA LEU A 409 -41.73 12.59 -32.29
C LEU A 409 -40.72 13.44 -31.49
N VAL A 410 -40.99 14.73 -31.32
CA VAL A 410 -40.00 15.69 -30.78
C VAL A 410 -40.12 15.95 -29.27
N GLY A 411 -41.26 15.68 -28.64
CA GLY A 411 -41.50 15.97 -27.22
C GLY A 411 -41.15 14.82 -26.28
N GLY A 412 -40.84 15.10 -25.02
CA GLY A 412 -40.65 14.08 -23.97
C GLY A 412 -39.30 13.34 -23.99
N TRP A 413 -38.33 13.84 -24.74
CA TRP A 413 -36.94 13.39 -24.65
C TRP A 413 -36.29 13.90 -23.37
N GLN A 414 -35.49 13.04 -22.74
CA GLN A 414 -34.71 13.35 -21.56
C GLN A 414 -33.24 12.99 -21.80
N VAL A 415 -32.35 13.77 -21.21
CA VAL A 415 -30.92 13.50 -21.18
C VAL A 415 -30.51 13.29 -19.73
N ALA A 416 -29.91 12.13 -19.44
CA ALA A 416 -29.19 11.88 -18.21
C ALA A 416 -27.69 11.92 -18.47
N GLY A 417 -26.93 12.46 -17.53
CA GLY A 417 -25.48 12.47 -17.61
C GLY A 417 -24.87 12.20 -16.26
N MET A 418 -23.71 11.56 -16.24
CA MET A 418 -22.90 11.39 -15.05
C MET A 418 -21.42 11.51 -15.39
N GLY A 419 -20.64 11.99 -14.44
CA GLY A 419 -19.21 12.07 -14.62
C GLY A 419 -18.44 12.06 -13.33
N SER A 420 -17.14 11.94 -13.49
CA SER A 420 -16.19 11.99 -12.40
C SER A 420 -14.95 12.76 -12.80
N LEU A 421 -14.30 13.38 -11.83
CA LEU A 421 -13.00 14.00 -11.96
C LEU A 421 -12.22 13.69 -10.69
N GLN A 422 -10.96 13.29 -10.82
CA GLN A 422 -10.09 13.04 -9.69
C GLN A 422 -8.66 13.50 -9.94
N SER A 423 -7.97 13.93 -8.88
CA SER A 423 -6.54 14.21 -8.92
C SER A 423 -5.79 13.33 -7.94
N THR A 424 -4.56 12.95 -8.30
CA THR A 424 -3.71 12.04 -7.52
C THR A 424 -2.32 12.65 -7.31
N TYR A 425 -1.47 11.95 -6.56
CA TYR A 425 -0.07 12.30 -6.36
C TYR A 425 0.81 11.14 -6.81
N PHE A 426 2.06 11.43 -7.18
CA PHE A 426 3.09 10.42 -7.32
C PHE A 426 4.24 10.71 -6.34
N ALA A 427 4.92 9.65 -5.90
CA ALA A 427 6.10 9.77 -5.05
C ALA A 427 7.35 10.03 -5.92
N LEU A 428 8.26 10.86 -5.41
CA LEU A 428 9.56 11.05 -6.04
C LEU A 428 10.42 9.78 -5.95
N PRO A 429 11.33 9.55 -6.91
CA PRO A 429 12.16 8.36 -6.94
C PRO A 429 13.11 8.29 -5.73
N THR A 430 13.28 7.09 -5.17
CA THR A 430 14.16 6.84 -4.01
C THR A 430 15.56 6.35 -4.39
N ASN A 431 15.86 6.27 -5.69
CA ASN A 431 17.14 5.82 -6.25
C ASN A 431 17.85 6.90 -7.08
N LEU A 432 17.38 8.15 -7.03
CA LEU A 432 17.99 9.29 -7.69
C LEU A 432 18.18 10.42 -6.67
N PHE A 433 19.21 11.22 -6.88
CA PHE A 433 19.69 12.20 -5.90
C PHE A 433 19.52 13.63 -6.43
N PRO A 434 19.11 14.58 -5.59
CA PRO A 434 19.10 16.00 -5.94
C PRO A 434 20.48 16.45 -6.42
N ASN A 435 20.52 17.19 -7.53
CA ASN A 435 21.77 17.72 -8.11
C ASN A 435 21.89 19.25 -8.02
N GLY A 436 21.04 19.89 -7.23
CA GLY A 436 21.01 21.35 -7.04
C GLY A 436 20.02 22.09 -7.94
N ASN A 437 19.48 21.47 -9.00
CA ASN A 437 18.39 22.05 -9.78
C ASN A 437 17.06 21.97 -9.01
N LYS A 438 16.21 22.98 -9.18
CA LYS A 438 14.87 23.00 -8.57
C LYS A 438 13.98 21.95 -9.21
N ILE A 439 13.11 21.33 -8.42
CA ILE A 439 12.05 20.45 -8.92
C ILE A 439 10.96 21.32 -9.56
N GLU A 440 10.64 21.03 -10.81
CA GLU A 440 9.66 21.75 -11.62
C GLU A 440 8.63 20.78 -12.18
N VAL A 441 7.34 21.10 -12.00
CA VAL A 441 6.22 20.37 -12.60
C VAL A 441 5.71 21.17 -13.78
N TYR A 442 5.85 20.62 -14.98
CA TYR A 442 5.43 21.25 -16.23
C TYR A 442 4.00 20.87 -16.64
N GLY A 443 3.50 19.72 -16.18
CA GLY A 443 2.18 19.23 -16.56
C GLY A 443 2.10 18.91 -18.06
N TYR A 444 1.16 19.53 -18.77
CA TYR A 444 0.93 19.33 -20.20
C TYR A 444 1.67 20.33 -21.11
N LYS A 445 2.57 21.16 -20.55
CA LYS A 445 3.25 22.24 -21.29
C LYS A 445 4.12 21.74 -22.44
N TYR A 446 4.84 20.63 -22.25
CA TYR A 446 5.82 20.13 -23.21
C TYR A 446 5.41 18.74 -23.73
N PRO A 447 4.79 18.65 -24.92
CA PRO A 447 4.60 17.37 -25.58
C PRO A 447 5.96 16.82 -26.04
N ILE A 448 6.25 15.57 -25.68
CA ILE A 448 7.50 14.88 -26.05
C ILE A 448 7.17 13.45 -26.50
N GLU A 449 8.12 12.80 -27.16
CA GLU A 449 7.99 11.41 -27.59
C GLU A 449 9.07 10.54 -26.94
N ASP A 450 8.70 9.38 -26.41
CA ASP A 450 9.65 8.34 -25.99
C ASP A 450 9.87 7.37 -27.15
N CYS A 451 11.03 7.49 -27.80
CA CYS A 451 11.45 6.63 -28.91
C CYS A 451 12.53 5.62 -28.47
N THR A 452 12.74 5.40 -27.16
CA THR A 452 13.86 4.59 -26.65
C THR A 452 13.79 3.12 -27.03
N SER A 453 12.59 2.61 -27.34
CA SER A 453 12.35 1.24 -27.83
C SER A 453 12.41 1.10 -29.36
N GLY A 454 12.79 2.15 -30.09
CA GLY A 454 12.77 2.20 -31.56
C GLY A 454 11.40 2.50 -32.18
N THR A 455 10.35 2.63 -31.38
CA THR A 455 9.04 3.17 -31.78
C THR A 455 8.74 4.39 -30.92
N CYS A 456 8.34 5.50 -31.53
CA CYS A 456 8.03 6.73 -30.82
C CYS A 456 6.63 6.69 -30.23
N TYR A 457 6.54 6.83 -28.91
CA TYR A 457 5.28 6.94 -28.20
C TYR A 457 5.07 8.38 -27.71
N PRO A 458 3.92 9.00 -28.02
CA PRO A 458 3.63 10.34 -27.54
C PRO A 458 3.44 10.37 -26.02
N GLY A 459 3.70 11.54 -25.45
CA GLY A 459 3.50 11.82 -24.04
C GLY A 459 3.84 13.26 -23.71
N TYR A 460 4.02 13.52 -22.43
CA TYR A 460 4.39 14.84 -21.92
C TYR A 460 5.58 14.75 -20.97
N LEU A 461 6.42 15.76 -21.00
CA LEU A 461 7.42 15.97 -19.96
C LEU A 461 6.69 16.58 -18.76
N TRP A 462 6.31 15.75 -17.80
CA TRP A 462 5.45 16.14 -16.67
C TRP A 462 6.22 16.91 -15.60
N TRP A 463 7.46 16.50 -15.33
CA TRP A 463 8.38 17.14 -14.40
C TRP A 463 9.82 16.92 -14.86
N ASN A 464 10.77 17.67 -14.30
CA ASN A 464 12.18 17.57 -14.67
C ASN A 464 12.92 16.40 -13.98
N GLY A 465 12.47 15.17 -14.27
CA GLY A 465 13.11 13.94 -13.80
C GLY A 465 14.49 13.67 -14.42
N TYR A 466 15.05 12.48 -14.26
CA TYR A 466 16.35 12.16 -14.85
C TYR A 466 16.20 11.55 -16.25
N ILE A 467 16.56 12.31 -17.30
CA ILE A 467 16.74 11.77 -18.65
C ILE A 467 18.25 11.66 -18.92
N PRO A 468 18.78 10.48 -19.29
CA PRO A 468 20.18 10.34 -19.69
C PRO A 468 20.55 11.32 -20.81
N ALA A 469 21.65 12.05 -20.68
CA ALA A 469 21.99 13.13 -21.60
C ALA A 469 22.10 12.64 -23.06
N TYR A 470 22.70 11.47 -23.30
CA TYR A 470 22.82 10.86 -24.63
C TYR A 470 21.48 10.43 -25.26
N ARG A 471 20.38 10.42 -24.49
CA ARG A 471 19.02 10.11 -24.95
C ARG A 471 18.17 11.36 -25.17
N ILE A 472 18.63 12.55 -24.79
CA ILE A 472 17.87 13.79 -25.01
C ILE A 472 17.95 14.16 -26.49
N ASN A 473 16.80 14.26 -27.15
CA ASN A 473 16.66 14.58 -28.58
C ASN A 473 17.59 13.75 -29.50
N SER A 474 17.82 12.50 -29.12
CA SER A 474 18.82 11.63 -29.74
C SER A 474 18.28 10.90 -30.98
N LYS A 475 19.15 10.72 -31.97
CA LYS A 475 18.87 10.00 -33.20
C LYS A 475 19.95 8.96 -33.43
N ASP A 476 19.55 7.83 -33.98
CA ASP A 476 20.46 6.78 -34.42
C ASP A 476 21.36 7.34 -35.54
N PRO A 477 22.70 7.26 -35.40
CA PRO A 477 23.62 7.88 -36.36
C PRO A 477 23.66 7.17 -37.72
N VAL A 478 23.18 5.93 -37.80
CA VAL A 478 23.17 5.13 -39.04
C VAL A 478 21.85 5.32 -39.79
N THR A 479 20.72 5.23 -39.08
CA THR A 479 19.39 5.28 -39.69
C THR A 479 18.76 6.67 -39.68
N GLY A 480 19.29 7.60 -38.89
CA GLY A 480 18.73 8.93 -38.66
C GLY A 480 17.41 8.92 -37.86
N LYS A 481 16.92 7.74 -37.46
CA LYS A 481 15.65 7.59 -36.75
C LYS A 481 15.79 8.02 -35.28
N PRO A 482 14.77 8.64 -34.68
CA PRO A 482 14.75 8.92 -33.25
C PRO A 482 14.97 7.65 -32.41
N ASN A 483 15.82 7.74 -31.39
CA ASN A 483 16.11 6.63 -30.46
C ASN A 483 16.14 7.08 -28.98
N GLY A 484 15.65 8.29 -28.70
CA GLY A 484 15.66 8.90 -27.37
C GLY A 484 14.33 9.55 -26.99
N TYR A 485 14.37 10.48 -26.03
CA TYR A 485 13.26 11.35 -25.67
C TYR A 485 13.30 12.60 -26.56
N MET A 486 12.33 12.73 -27.47
CA MET A 486 12.31 13.76 -28.50
C MET A 486 11.38 14.91 -28.12
N GLY A 487 11.74 16.14 -28.49
CA GLY A 487 11.00 17.35 -28.14
C GLY A 487 11.30 17.89 -26.74
N VAL A 488 12.32 17.35 -26.07
CA VAL A 488 12.77 17.85 -24.77
C VAL A 488 13.32 19.28 -24.94
N PRO A 489 12.90 20.27 -24.14
CA PRO A 489 13.36 21.66 -24.26
C PRO A 489 14.89 21.80 -24.13
N ALA A 490 15.46 22.77 -24.84
CA ALA A 490 16.92 23.00 -24.83
C ALA A 490 17.45 23.46 -23.46
N ASP A 491 16.61 24.10 -22.65
CA ASP A 491 16.90 24.55 -21.28
C ASP A 491 16.61 23.49 -20.22
N TYR A 492 16.28 22.26 -20.62
CA TYR A 492 15.98 21.16 -19.71
C TYR A 492 17.13 20.87 -18.75
N LYS A 493 16.82 20.87 -17.45
CA LYS A 493 17.75 20.54 -16.37
C LYS A 493 17.11 19.51 -15.44
N PRO A 494 17.66 18.29 -15.36
CA PRO A 494 17.11 17.28 -14.45
C PRO A 494 17.30 17.74 -13.00
N ALA A 495 16.27 17.65 -12.17
CA ALA A 495 16.34 17.94 -10.72
C ALA A 495 17.05 16.82 -9.94
N VAL A 496 17.07 15.62 -10.52
CA VAL A 496 17.60 14.42 -9.90
C VAL A 496 18.49 13.65 -10.86
N GLN A 497 19.46 12.89 -10.34
CA GLN A 497 20.35 12.05 -11.14
C GLN A 497 20.96 10.91 -10.30
N PRO A 498 21.44 9.81 -10.92
CA PRO A 498 22.27 8.86 -10.21
C PRO A 498 23.64 9.47 -9.88
N PHE A 499 24.44 8.83 -9.01
CA PHE A 499 25.79 9.31 -8.70
C PHE A 499 26.68 9.42 -9.93
N TYR A 500 26.55 8.47 -10.85
CA TYR A 500 27.23 8.50 -12.15
C TYR A 500 26.22 8.72 -13.27
N PRO A 501 25.86 9.96 -13.60
CA PRO A 501 24.95 10.23 -14.70
C PRO A 501 25.59 9.88 -16.04
N TYR A 502 24.81 9.32 -16.96
CA TYR A 502 25.25 9.11 -18.34
C TYR A 502 25.58 10.45 -19.01
N PRO A 503 26.80 10.61 -19.56
CA PRO A 503 27.19 11.81 -20.28
C PRO A 503 26.58 11.81 -21.70
N ALA A 504 26.62 12.97 -22.37
CA ALA A 504 26.05 13.11 -23.72
C ALA A 504 26.78 12.27 -24.78
N ASP A 505 28.09 12.11 -24.61
CA ASP A 505 28.98 11.31 -25.46
C ASP A 505 29.05 9.84 -25.03
N TYR A 506 28.13 9.35 -24.18
CA TYR A 506 28.18 7.98 -23.65
C TYR A 506 28.32 6.89 -24.74
N LEU A 507 27.64 7.06 -25.87
CA LEU A 507 27.68 6.07 -26.97
C LEU A 507 29.02 6.01 -27.70
N SER A 508 29.88 7.02 -27.59
CA SER A 508 31.25 6.98 -28.14
C SER A 508 32.28 6.48 -27.13
N ARG A 509 31.85 6.17 -25.89
CA ARG A 509 32.72 5.64 -24.83
C ARG A 509 32.67 4.12 -24.79
N SER A 510 33.69 3.54 -24.16
CA SER A 510 33.78 2.11 -23.89
C SER A 510 34.56 1.89 -22.59
N ALA A 511 34.51 0.68 -22.04
CA ALA A 511 35.33 0.34 -20.87
C ALA A 511 36.86 0.45 -21.14
N ALA A 512 37.28 0.47 -22.41
CA ALA A 512 38.68 0.67 -22.79
C ALA A 512 39.10 2.14 -22.76
N THR A 513 38.17 3.06 -23.03
CA THR A 513 38.45 4.50 -23.13
C THR A 513 38.02 5.30 -21.91
N ASP A 514 37.09 4.76 -21.12
CA ASP A 514 36.59 5.35 -19.90
C ASP A 514 36.36 4.26 -18.83
N PRO A 515 37.20 4.21 -17.77
CA PRO A 515 37.02 3.26 -16.67
C PRO A 515 35.67 3.37 -15.95
N MET A 516 34.97 4.50 -16.08
CA MET A 516 33.63 4.71 -15.51
C MET A 516 32.49 4.15 -16.37
N TYR A 517 32.78 3.72 -17.61
CA TYR A 517 31.77 3.23 -18.55
C TYR A 517 30.79 2.19 -17.98
N PRO A 518 31.22 1.17 -17.20
CA PRO A 518 30.30 0.17 -16.63
C PRO A 518 29.42 0.70 -15.50
N TRP A 519 29.74 1.89 -14.95
CA TRP A 519 29.14 2.41 -13.72
C TRP A 519 28.14 3.54 -13.97
N TYR A 520 28.08 4.07 -15.20
CA TYR A 520 27.04 5.04 -15.55
C TYR A 520 25.63 4.48 -15.33
N GLY A 521 24.75 5.32 -14.80
CA GLY A 521 23.40 4.96 -14.39
C GLY A 521 23.31 4.32 -13.00
N THR A 522 24.44 4.08 -12.32
CA THR A 522 24.46 3.41 -11.01
C THR A 522 24.70 4.38 -9.86
N ASN A 523 24.34 3.93 -8.66
CA ASN A 523 24.67 4.57 -7.39
C ASN A 523 25.70 3.72 -6.65
N THR A 524 26.76 3.32 -7.35
CA THR A 524 27.84 2.50 -6.79
C THR A 524 28.77 3.39 -5.96
N GLU A 525 29.38 2.87 -4.91
CA GLU A 525 30.44 3.56 -4.17
C GLU A 525 31.65 2.61 -3.99
N TRP A 526 32.83 3.20 -3.89
CA TRP A 526 34.08 2.51 -3.59
C TRP A 526 34.56 2.92 -2.21
N ILE A 527 34.55 1.95 -1.30
CA ILE A 527 34.94 2.16 0.09
C ILE A 527 36.28 1.49 0.30
N THR A 528 37.30 2.29 0.63
CA THR A 528 38.58 1.75 1.09
C THR A 528 38.39 1.10 2.46
N LEU A 529 38.71 -0.18 2.56
CA LEU A 529 38.70 -0.96 3.79
C LEU A 529 40.00 -0.73 4.58
N ASN A 530 40.01 -1.11 5.86
CA ASN A 530 41.17 -0.98 6.76
C ASN A 530 42.40 -1.76 6.26
N ASN A 531 42.19 -2.82 5.48
CA ASN A 531 43.27 -3.59 4.85
C ASN A 531 43.76 -2.98 3.52
N GLY A 532 43.31 -1.76 3.16
CA GLY A 532 43.68 -1.07 1.93
C GLY A 532 42.92 -1.53 0.68
N ALA A 533 42.12 -2.60 0.75
CA ALA A 533 41.32 -3.04 -0.39
C ALA A 533 40.18 -2.06 -0.69
N HIS A 534 39.90 -1.82 -1.98
CA HIS A 534 38.75 -1.05 -2.40
C HIS A 534 37.53 -1.96 -2.61
N GLN A 535 36.56 -1.84 -1.72
CA GLN A 535 35.31 -2.58 -1.81
C GLN A 535 34.28 -1.79 -2.59
N ARG A 536 33.79 -2.38 -3.68
CA ARG A 536 32.64 -1.88 -4.43
C ARG A 536 31.35 -2.26 -3.72
N VAL A 537 30.44 -1.32 -3.55
CA VAL A 537 29.11 -1.57 -2.97
C VAL A 537 28.07 -0.64 -3.58
N ASN A 538 26.82 -1.09 -3.72
CA ASN A 538 25.73 -0.19 -4.08
C ASN A 538 25.36 0.66 -2.87
N TRP A 539 25.10 1.94 -3.10
CA TRP A 539 24.61 2.84 -2.07
C TRP A 539 23.32 2.28 -1.44
N GLY A 540 23.29 2.27 -0.11
CA GLY A 540 22.19 1.73 0.69
C GLY A 540 21.87 2.62 1.88
N GLY A 541 22.07 3.94 1.74
CA GLY A 541 21.71 4.93 2.75
C GLY A 541 20.22 5.27 2.74
N LEU A 542 19.83 6.28 3.54
CA LEU A 542 18.47 6.79 3.58
C LEU A 542 18.17 7.68 2.35
N PRO A 543 17.16 7.39 1.52
CA PRO A 543 16.88 8.19 0.32
C PRO A 543 16.52 9.64 0.63
N PRO A 544 17.17 10.63 -0.01
CA PRO A 544 16.96 12.05 0.31
C PRO A 544 15.58 12.56 -0.10
N LEU A 545 14.97 11.97 -1.13
CA LEU A 545 13.64 12.33 -1.64
C LEU A 545 12.52 11.44 -1.09
N ARG A 546 12.81 10.67 -0.04
CA ARG A 546 11.79 9.88 0.63
C ARG A 546 10.66 10.77 1.15
N ASN A 547 9.43 10.24 1.10
CA ASN A 547 8.22 10.90 1.56
C ASN A 547 7.97 12.27 0.88
N GLN A 548 8.57 12.49 -0.30
CA GLN A 548 8.30 13.66 -1.15
C GLN A 548 7.31 13.27 -2.26
N TYR A 549 6.29 14.10 -2.46
CA TYR A 549 5.18 13.83 -3.38
C TYR A 549 4.88 15.04 -4.25
N LEU A 550 4.56 14.78 -5.52
CA LEU A 550 4.16 15.81 -6.48
C LEU A 550 2.76 15.52 -7.04
N PRO A 551 1.99 16.56 -7.42
CA PRO A 551 0.71 16.37 -8.11
C PRO A 551 0.88 15.57 -9.40
N SER A 552 0.03 14.55 -9.57
CA SER A 552 -0.07 13.76 -10.79
C SER A 552 -1.23 14.27 -11.67
N THR A 553 -1.57 13.49 -12.70
CA THR A 553 -2.60 13.83 -13.67
C THR A 553 -3.99 13.97 -13.05
N ILE A 554 -4.79 14.85 -13.66
CA ILE A 554 -6.24 14.89 -13.44
C ILE A 554 -6.89 13.91 -14.40
N GLN A 555 -7.64 12.98 -13.87
CA GLN A 555 -8.45 12.03 -14.64
C GLN A 555 -9.91 12.45 -14.53
N TRP A 556 -10.60 12.54 -15.66
CA TRP A 556 -12.03 12.85 -15.68
C TRP A 556 -12.72 12.00 -16.74
N GLY A 557 -14.04 11.81 -16.62
CA GLY A 557 -14.83 11.06 -17.58
C GLY A 557 -16.29 11.47 -17.52
N PHE A 558 -17.00 11.32 -18.62
CA PHE A 558 -18.41 11.69 -18.76
C PHE A 558 -19.16 10.67 -19.63
N ASP A 559 -20.22 10.12 -19.04
CA ASP A 559 -21.17 9.23 -19.68
C ASP A 559 -22.53 9.93 -19.76
N ALA A 560 -23.25 9.70 -20.85
CA ALA A 560 -24.57 10.28 -21.04
C ALA A 560 -25.54 9.30 -21.69
N SER A 561 -26.82 9.52 -21.45
CA SER A 561 -27.91 8.73 -21.99
C SER A 561 -28.99 9.67 -22.49
N ILE A 562 -29.48 9.46 -23.71
CA ILE A 562 -30.65 10.14 -24.25
C ILE A 562 -31.77 9.13 -24.41
N PHE A 563 -32.92 9.40 -23.80
CA PHE A 563 -34.04 8.47 -23.85
C PHE A 563 -35.39 9.16 -23.92
N LYS A 564 -36.37 8.37 -24.35
CA LYS A 564 -37.76 8.78 -24.43
C LYS A 564 -38.67 7.60 -24.17
N ASN A 565 -39.71 7.83 -23.37
CA ASN A 565 -40.80 6.90 -23.19
C ASN A 565 -42.01 7.36 -24.01
N ILE A 566 -42.48 6.50 -24.91
CA ILE A 566 -43.62 6.71 -25.79
C ILE A 566 -44.72 5.76 -25.31
N SER A 567 -45.84 6.30 -24.85
CA SER A 567 -47.04 5.49 -24.57
C SER A 567 -47.84 5.38 -25.86
N ILE A 568 -47.99 4.17 -26.40
CA ILE A 568 -48.78 3.91 -27.61
C ILE A 568 -50.25 3.69 -27.20
N THR A 569 -50.45 2.85 -26.19
CA THR A 569 -51.75 2.64 -25.50
C THR A 569 -51.51 2.59 -23.98
N GLU A 570 -52.56 2.38 -23.19
CA GLU A 570 -52.43 2.23 -21.73
C GLU A 570 -51.59 1.01 -21.33
N ARG A 571 -51.60 -0.04 -22.17
CA ARG A 571 -50.85 -1.28 -21.97
C ARG A 571 -49.47 -1.22 -22.65
N PHE A 572 -49.41 -0.71 -23.88
CA PHE A 572 -48.17 -0.72 -24.66
C PHE A 572 -47.35 0.57 -24.49
N LYS A 573 -46.14 0.42 -23.94
CA LYS A 573 -45.13 1.47 -23.79
C LYS A 573 -43.85 1.08 -24.53
N VAL A 574 -43.29 2.03 -25.26
CA VAL A 574 -42.01 1.89 -25.97
C VAL A 574 -41.00 2.85 -25.35
N ARG A 575 -39.82 2.37 -25.00
CA ARG A 575 -38.68 3.18 -24.59
C ARG A 575 -37.58 3.12 -25.65
N LEU A 576 -37.18 4.29 -26.12
CA LEU A 576 -35.97 4.49 -26.93
C LEU A 576 -34.86 4.97 -26.00
N ASN A 577 -33.66 4.40 -26.12
CA ASN A 577 -32.50 4.81 -25.35
C ASN A 577 -31.23 4.77 -26.21
N GLY A 578 -30.40 5.79 -26.08
CA GLY A 578 -29.04 5.84 -26.61
C GLY A 578 -28.07 6.15 -25.48
N ASP A 579 -27.28 5.17 -25.07
CA ASP A 579 -26.26 5.31 -24.03
C ASP A 579 -24.88 5.53 -24.68
N PHE A 580 -24.16 6.52 -24.17
CA PHE A 580 -22.85 6.94 -24.64
C PHE A 580 -21.87 6.87 -23.46
N PHE A 581 -21.04 5.83 -23.45
CA PHE A 581 -19.96 5.68 -22.47
C PHE A 581 -18.72 6.38 -23.03
N ASN A 582 -18.12 7.30 -22.26
CA ASN A 582 -17.07 8.20 -22.72
C ASN A 582 -17.53 9.08 -23.91
N VAL A 583 -18.47 9.99 -23.66
CA VAL A 583 -19.12 10.85 -24.67
C VAL A 583 -18.10 11.60 -25.53
N PHE A 584 -17.06 12.15 -24.90
CA PHE A 584 -16.02 12.95 -25.57
C PHE A 584 -14.91 12.10 -26.22
N ASN A 585 -14.99 10.77 -26.11
CA ASN A 585 -14.02 9.83 -26.67
C ASN A 585 -12.56 10.17 -26.30
N HIS A 586 -12.32 10.60 -25.05
CA HIS A 586 -10.96 10.87 -24.60
C HIS A 586 -10.38 9.59 -23.97
N PRO A 587 -9.13 9.21 -24.25
CA PRO A 587 -8.51 8.02 -23.65
C PRO A 587 -8.27 8.22 -22.14
N GLY A 588 -8.06 9.46 -21.71
CA GLY A 588 -7.64 9.77 -20.35
C GLY A 588 -6.19 9.36 -20.08
N ASN A 589 -5.51 10.16 -19.27
CA ASN A 589 -4.10 9.95 -19.00
C ASN A 589 -3.90 8.97 -17.84
N PRO A 590 -2.84 8.14 -17.88
CA PRO A 590 -2.49 7.32 -16.73
C PRO A 590 -2.10 8.19 -15.53
N SER A 591 -2.26 7.65 -14.32
CA SER A 591 -1.92 8.32 -13.07
C SER A 591 -0.44 8.18 -12.68
N GLY A 592 0.32 7.34 -13.38
CA GLY A 592 1.74 7.11 -13.14
C GLY A 592 2.63 8.02 -14.00
N VAL A 593 3.60 8.66 -13.35
CA VAL A 593 4.62 9.49 -13.99
C VAL A 593 5.98 8.84 -13.74
N ALA A 594 6.79 8.65 -14.79
CA ALA A 594 8.08 8.00 -14.67
C ALA A 594 9.10 8.87 -13.92
N SER A 595 10.15 8.22 -13.38
CA SER A 595 11.30 8.91 -12.77
C SER A 595 12.10 9.76 -13.78
N THR A 596 11.94 9.49 -15.07
CA THR A 596 12.48 10.30 -16.18
C THR A 596 11.71 11.61 -16.37
N GLY A 597 10.56 11.79 -15.72
CA GLY A 597 9.67 12.91 -16.01
C GLY A 597 8.60 12.61 -17.05
N PHE A 598 8.71 11.50 -17.78
CA PHE A 598 7.81 11.17 -18.87
C PHE A 598 6.46 10.66 -18.36
N LEU A 599 5.38 11.31 -18.82
CA LEU A 599 4.02 10.82 -18.75
C LEU A 599 3.64 10.20 -20.10
N SER A 600 3.55 8.88 -20.15
CA SER A 600 3.16 8.17 -21.38
C SER A 600 1.66 8.28 -21.63
N THR A 601 1.25 8.58 -22.87
CA THR A 601 -0.16 8.51 -23.29
C THR A 601 -0.49 7.21 -24.03
N ARG A 602 0.38 6.19 -23.94
CA ARG A 602 0.18 4.89 -24.59
C ARG A 602 -0.97 4.09 -23.97
N ASN A 603 -1.14 4.22 -22.65
CA ASN A 603 -2.19 3.54 -21.92
C ASN A 603 -3.35 4.50 -21.67
N SER A 604 -4.55 4.04 -22.00
CA SER A 604 -5.79 4.76 -21.78
C SER A 604 -6.23 4.57 -20.33
N GLY A 605 -6.56 5.66 -19.64
CA GLY A 605 -7.21 5.62 -18.32
C GLY A 605 -8.68 5.20 -18.38
N TYR A 606 -9.29 5.23 -19.57
CA TYR A 606 -10.68 4.86 -19.82
C TYR A 606 -10.82 3.84 -20.95
N SER A 607 -11.94 3.12 -20.95
CA SER A 607 -12.34 2.29 -22.08
C SER A 607 -12.63 3.16 -23.32
N ALA A 608 -12.49 2.56 -24.50
CA ALA A 608 -12.91 3.17 -25.76
C ALA A 608 -14.40 3.54 -25.70
N ARG A 609 -14.81 4.59 -26.43
CA ARG A 609 -16.21 5.00 -26.47
C ARG A 609 -17.09 3.86 -26.92
N GLN A 610 -18.14 3.59 -26.15
CA GLN A 610 -19.18 2.61 -26.48
C GLN A 610 -20.51 3.34 -26.63
N ILE A 611 -21.24 3.00 -27.70
CA ILE A 611 -22.58 3.52 -27.94
C ILE A 611 -23.52 2.32 -27.96
N GLN A 612 -24.56 2.38 -27.13
CA GLN A 612 -25.58 1.35 -27.06
C GLN A 612 -26.94 1.94 -27.42
N LEU A 613 -27.60 1.35 -28.41
CA LEU A 613 -28.94 1.73 -28.81
C LEU A 613 -29.90 0.63 -28.33
N THR A 614 -30.88 1.01 -27.52
CA THR A 614 -31.86 0.09 -26.95
C THR A 614 -33.27 0.50 -27.32
N LEU A 615 -34.05 -0.46 -27.81
CA LEU A 615 -35.50 -0.39 -27.93
C LEU A 615 -36.10 -1.37 -26.92
N ARG A 616 -36.92 -0.87 -25.99
CA ARG A 616 -37.67 -1.72 -25.05
C ARG A 616 -39.16 -1.54 -25.28
N VAL A 617 -39.88 -2.64 -25.43
CA VAL A 617 -41.35 -2.67 -25.46
C VAL A 617 -41.82 -3.30 -24.14
N SER A 618 -42.82 -2.70 -23.51
CA SER A 618 -43.49 -3.21 -22.31
C SER A 618 -44.98 -3.20 -22.57
N TRP A 619 -45.68 -4.29 -22.23
CA TRP A 619 -47.10 -4.50 -22.52
C TRP A 619 -47.86 -4.98 -21.28
#